data_AF-A0A7Z2M535-F1
#
_entry.id   AF-A0A7Z2M535-F1
#
_cell.length_a   1.000
_cell.length_b   1.000
_cell.length_c   1.000
_cell.angle_alpha   90.00
_cell.angle_beta   90.00
_cell.angle_gamma   90.00
#
_symmetry.space_group_name_H-M   'P 1'
#
loop_
_entity.id
_entity.type
_entity.pdbx_description
1 polymer ?
#
loop_
_entity_poly.entity_id
_entity_poly.type
_entity_poly.pdbx_seq_one_letter_code
_entity_poly.pdbx_strand_id
1 'polypeptide(L)'
;MTGAITFPDADLDVDPNQPYLNCNSNPMQGLKVAIGPLRDVQVGAVLNISWEGFEDKESTKPVKGTLNSVTHFVTEDDREKGFVVKIGDYFQHLKPIRSGWGKASYTINGAGIIDASLRVYLIYPSGDFCDEVTD
;
A
#
# COMPACT_ATOMS: atom_id res chain seq x y z
N MET A 1 -18.63 -10.73 -0.95
CA MET A 1 -17.70 -10.26 0.07
C MET A 1 -16.72 -9.35 -0.64
N THR A 2 -16.36 -8.24 -0.02
CA THR A 2 -15.33 -7.34 -0.54
C THR A 2 -13.95 -7.87 -0.17
N GLY A 3 -12.98 -7.76 -1.08
CA GLY A 3 -11.63 -8.29 -0.88
C GLY A 3 -10.86 -7.52 0.18
N ALA A 4 -10.15 -8.21 1.07
CA ALA A 4 -9.23 -7.54 1.99
C ALA A 4 -8.06 -6.91 1.22
N ILE A 5 -7.51 -5.82 1.76
CA ILE A 5 -6.27 -5.21 1.29
C ILE A 5 -5.10 -5.85 2.04
N THR A 6 -4.08 -6.29 1.32
CA THR A 6 -2.81 -6.74 1.91
C THR A 6 -1.61 -6.15 1.18
N PHE A 7 -0.45 -6.22 1.83
CA PHE A 7 0.81 -5.70 1.32
C PHE A 7 1.76 -6.88 1.04
N PRO A 8 1.81 -7.38 -0.19
CA PRO A 8 2.51 -8.64 -0.51
C PRO A 8 4.02 -8.56 -0.32
N ASP A 9 4.59 -7.35 -0.41
CA ASP A 9 6.02 -7.12 -0.24
C ASP A 9 6.37 -6.70 1.22
N ALA A 10 5.39 -6.65 2.13
CA ALA A 10 5.65 -6.25 3.51
C ALA A 10 6.47 -7.30 4.28
N ASP A 11 7.41 -6.83 5.08
CA ASP A 11 8.14 -7.62 6.05
C ASP A 11 7.21 -7.94 7.24
N LEU A 12 7.05 -9.22 7.52
CA LEU A 12 6.22 -9.76 8.60
C LEU A 12 7.07 -10.42 9.71
N ASP A 13 8.39 -10.47 9.56
CA ASP A 13 9.29 -11.15 10.49
C ASP A 13 9.45 -10.36 11.80
N VAL A 14 9.20 -9.05 11.76
CA VAL A 14 9.27 -8.15 12.94
C VAL A 14 8.03 -8.28 13.84
N ASP A 15 6.84 -8.30 13.25
CA ASP A 15 5.57 -8.52 13.94
C ASP A 15 4.55 -9.10 12.94
N PRO A 16 4.08 -10.35 13.13
CA PRO A 16 3.16 -10.99 12.20
C PRO A 16 1.79 -10.29 12.13
N ASN A 17 1.45 -9.44 13.11
CA ASN A 17 0.19 -8.71 13.16
C ASN A 17 0.31 -7.26 12.65
N GLN A 18 1.52 -6.80 12.31
CA GLN A 18 1.75 -5.45 11.82
C GLN A 18 2.70 -5.49 10.62
N PRO A 19 2.20 -5.36 9.38
CA PRO A 19 3.07 -5.32 8.21
C PRO A 19 4.03 -4.13 8.29
N TYR A 20 5.30 -4.37 7.96
CA TYR A 20 6.34 -3.37 7.84
C TYR A 20 6.76 -3.19 6.39
N LEU A 21 6.92 -1.94 5.97
CA LEU A 21 7.65 -1.59 4.76
C LEU A 21 8.99 -1.02 5.17
N ASN A 22 10.04 -1.82 4.98
CA ASN A 22 11.42 -1.45 5.31
C ASN A 22 12.35 -1.76 4.13
N CYS A 23 13.66 -1.65 4.32
CA CYS A 23 14.61 -1.92 3.23
C CYS A 23 14.66 -3.40 2.79
N ASN A 24 14.20 -4.36 3.62
CA ASN A 24 14.06 -5.77 3.24
C ASN A 24 12.84 -6.01 2.33
N SER A 25 11.87 -5.09 2.34
CA SER A 25 10.67 -5.13 1.49
C SER A 25 10.92 -4.77 0.02
N ASN A 26 12.19 -4.55 -0.39
CA ASN A 26 12.57 -4.05 -1.72
C ASN A 26 11.76 -2.81 -2.17
N PRO A 27 11.69 -1.75 -1.34
CA PRO A 27 10.79 -0.61 -1.56
C PRO A 27 11.15 0.19 -2.83
N MET A 28 12.36 0.01 -3.37
CA MET A 28 12.82 0.59 -4.63
C MET A 28 11.99 0.18 -5.84
N GLN A 29 11.35 -0.99 -5.81
CA GLN A 29 10.45 -1.44 -6.86
C GLN A 29 9.06 -0.76 -6.79
N GLY A 30 8.83 0.03 -5.75
CA GLY A 30 7.57 0.69 -5.44
C GLY A 30 6.65 -0.16 -4.57
N LEU A 31 5.51 0.42 -4.20
CA LEU A 31 4.53 -0.24 -3.35
C LEU A 31 3.54 -1.04 -4.19
N LYS A 32 3.41 -2.33 -3.87
CA LYS A 32 2.31 -3.15 -4.35
C LYS A 32 1.25 -3.31 -3.27
N VAL A 33 0.01 -3.36 -3.71
CA VAL A 33 -1.15 -3.70 -2.90
C VAL A 33 -1.85 -4.87 -3.55
N ALA A 34 -2.22 -5.87 -2.75
CA ALA A 34 -3.07 -6.97 -3.17
C ALA A 34 -4.48 -6.75 -2.65
N ILE A 35 -5.47 -6.93 -3.52
CA ILE A 35 -6.89 -6.94 -3.17
C ILE A 35 -7.37 -8.37 -3.37
N GLY A 36 -7.93 -8.97 -2.31
CA GLY A 36 -8.45 -10.34 -2.37
C GLY A 36 -9.69 -10.50 -3.27
N PRO A 37 -10.21 -11.73 -3.40
CA PRO A 37 -11.33 -12.04 -4.29
C PRO A 37 -12.57 -11.15 -4.08
N LEU A 38 -13.10 -10.60 -5.18
CA LEU A 38 -14.22 -9.67 -5.21
C LEU A 38 -15.56 -10.34 -5.56
N ARG A 39 -15.87 -11.47 -4.91
CA ARG A 39 -16.95 -12.40 -5.33
C ARG A 39 -18.33 -11.77 -5.59
N ASP A 40 -18.70 -10.74 -4.83
CA ASP A 40 -20.02 -10.08 -4.93
C ASP A 40 -19.98 -8.74 -5.67
N VAL A 41 -18.82 -8.39 -6.26
CA VAL A 41 -18.68 -7.14 -7.01
C VAL A 41 -18.96 -7.40 -8.48
N GLN A 42 -19.74 -6.51 -9.10
CA GLN A 42 -20.09 -6.60 -10.51
C GLN A 42 -18.85 -6.40 -11.40
N VAL A 43 -18.70 -7.23 -12.43
CA VAL A 43 -17.71 -7.01 -13.49
C VAL A 43 -17.94 -5.64 -14.15
N GLY A 44 -16.86 -4.90 -14.38
CA GLY A 44 -16.88 -3.53 -14.88
C GLY A 44 -17.13 -2.47 -13.81
N ALA A 45 -17.36 -2.86 -12.54
CA ALA A 45 -17.37 -1.89 -11.44
C ALA A 45 -16.01 -1.20 -11.33
N VAL A 46 -16.03 0.06 -10.89
CA VAL A 46 -14.84 0.90 -10.80
C VAL A 46 -14.28 0.83 -9.38
N LEU A 47 -13.04 0.36 -9.25
CA LEU A 47 -12.27 0.50 -8.02
C LEU A 47 -11.38 1.71 -8.12
N ASN A 48 -11.48 2.61 -7.16
CA ASN A 48 -10.48 3.66 -6.94
C ASN A 48 -9.63 3.23 -5.77
N ILE A 49 -8.37 2.91 -6.03
CA ILE A 49 -7.40 2.45 -5.05
C ILE A 49 -6.48 3.62 -4.77
N SER A 50 -6.19 3.89 -3.50
CA SER A 50 -5.39 5.01 -3.05
C SER A 50 -4.32 4.56 -2.07
N TRP A 51 -3.24 5.32 -2.02
CA TRP A 51 -2.17 5.22 -1.05
C TRP A 51 -1.84 6.61 -0.53
N GLU A 52 -1.60 6.74 0.77
CA GLU A 52 -1.03 7.95 1.35
C GLU A 52 -0.15 7.60 2.55
N GLY A 53 0.95 8.34 2.70
CA GLY A 53 1.86 8.26 3.83
C GLY A 53 1.46 9.22 4.95
N PHE A 54 1.72 8.83 6.19
CA PHE A 54 1.36 9.58 7.39
C PHE A 54 2.51 9.57 8.41
N GLU A 55 2.60 10.64 9.20
CA GLU A 55 3.53 10.72 10.32
C GLU A 55 3.07 9.89 11.52
N ASP A 56 1.76 9.60 11.62
CA ASP A 56 1.10 8.98 12.76
C ASP A 56 0.28 7.74 12.38
N LYS A 57 0.00 6.88 13.37
CA LYS A 57 -0.73 5.62 13.14
C LYS A 57 -2.19 5.86 12.78
N GLU A 58 -2.75 6.92 13.34
CA GLU A 58 -4.14 7.34 13.24
C GLU A 58 -4.46 7.93 11.85
N SER A 59 -3.45 8.10 11.00
CA SER A 59 -3.58 8.67 9.65
C SER A 59 -4.18 10.08 9.67
N THR A 60 -3.74 10.92 10.61
CA THR A 60 -4.24 12.31 10.75
C THR A 60 -3.24 13.35 10.27
N LYS A 61 -1.97 12.96 10.11
CA LYS A 61 -0.88 13.84 9.67
C LYS A 61 -0.30 13.35 8.35
N PRO A 62 -0.91 13.69 7.20
CA PRO A 62 -0.43 13.21 5.90
C PRO A 62 0.93 13.80 5.54
N VAL A 63 1.80 12.96 4.99
CA VAL A 63 3.08 13.36 4.42
C VAL A 63 2.83 13.90 3.02
N LYS A 64 3.05 15.21 2.85
CA LYS A 64 2.76 15.92 1.60
C LYS A 64 3.44 15.26 0.39
N GLY A 65 2.66 15.06 -0.68
CA GLY A 65 3.15 14.54 -1.97
C GLY A 65 3.16 13.02 -2.07
N THR A 66 2.79 12.30 -1.00
CA THR A 66 2.74 10.83 -1.02
C THR A 66 1.42 10.25 -1.50
N LEU A 67 0.34 11.05 -1.51
CA LEU A 67 -0.96 10.64 -2.01
C LEU A 67 -0.88 10.24 -3.49
N ASN A 68 -1.33 9.02 -3.79
CA ASN A 68 -1.51 8.53 -5.14
C ASN A 68 -2.80 7.73 -5.26
N SER A 69 -3.34 7.63 -6.48
CA SER A 69 -4.52 6.83 -6.76
C SER A 69 -4.47 6.22 -8.16
N VAL A 70 -4.98 5.00 -8.28
CA VAL A 70 -5.20 4.34 -9.58
C VAL A 70 -6.62 3.83 -9.68
N THR A 71 -7.12 3.77 -10.90
CA THR A 71 -8.43 3.19 -11.21
C THR A 71 -8.24 1.79 -11.80
N HIS A 72 -9.06 0.84 -11.34
CA HIS A 72 -9.11 -0.52 -11.85
C HIS A 72 -10.57 -0.90 -12.15
N PHE A 73 -10.82 -1.56 -13.29
CA PHE A 73 -12.13 -2.08 -13.62
C PHE A 73 -12.19 -3.56 -13.28
N VAL A 74 -13.20 -3.97 -12.49
CA VAL A 74 -13.33 -5.37 -12.06
C VAL A 74 -13.48 -6.29 -13.27
N THR A 75 -12.63 -7.31 -13.33
CA THR A 75 -12.70 -8.43 -14.28
C THR A 75 -13.28 -9.68 -13.61
N GLU A 76 -13.61 -10.71 -14.40
CA GLU A 76 -14.03 -11.99 -13.81
C GLU A 76 -12.92 -12.65 -12.99
N ASP A 77 -11.65 -12.51 -13.41
CA ASP A 77 -10.51 -13.07 -12.68
C ASP A 77 -10.37 -12.43 -11.29
N ASP A 78 -10.61 -11.12 -11.17
CA ASP A 78 -10.54 -10.41 -9.88
C ASP A 78 -11.59 -10.92 -8.88
N ARG A 79 -12.75 -11.38 -9.38
CA ARG A 79 -13.83 -11.91 -8.53
C ARG A 79 -13.43 -13.23 -7.87
N GLU A 80 -12.66 -14.04 -8.58
CA GLU A 80 -12.23 -15.37 -8.13
C GLU A 80 -10.90 -15.33 -7.36
N LYS A 81 -9.94 -14.55 -7.85
CA LYS A 81 -8.54 -14.58 -7.38
C LYS A 81 -8.12 -13.31 -6.66
N GLY A 82 -8.80 -12.19 -6.92
CA GLY A 82 -8.27 -10.87 -6.60
C GLY A 82 -7.16 -10.46 -7.57
N PHE A 83 -6.42 -9.42 -7.22
CA PHE A 83 -5.33 -8.89 -8.05
C PHE A 83 -4.28 -8.15 -7.23
N VAL A 84 -3.13 -7.88 -7.86
CA VAL A 84 -2.05 -7.06 -7.31
C VAL A 84 -1.82 -5.87 -8.21
N VAL A 85 -1.70 -4.68 -7.63
CA VAL A 85 -1.43 -3.44 -8.36
C VAL A 85 -0.28 -2.67 -7.69
N LYS A 86 0.58 -2.06 -8.50
CA LYS A 86 1.56 -1.08 -8.02
C LYS A 86 0.86 0.27 -7.84
N ILE A 87 0.85 0.81 -6.61
CA ILE A 87 0.13 2.02 -6.23
C ILE A 87 1.05 3.18 -5.80
N GLY A 88 2.36 2.95 -5.71
CA GLY A 88 3.31 3.98 -5.33
C GLY A 88 4.71 3.69 -5.86
N ASP A 89 5.46 4.75 -6.08
CA ASP A 89 6.85 4.71 -6.51
C ASP A 89 7.73 5.09 -5.33
N TYR A 90 8.94 4.55 -5.29
CA TYR A 90 9.84 4.77 -4.16
C TYR A 90 10.09 6.26 -3.89
N PHE A 91 10.63 6.99 -4.86
CA PHE A 91 11.10 8.36 -4.64
C PHE A 91 10.00 9.35 -4.30
N GLN A 92 8.81 9.20 -4.89
CA GLN A 92 7.73 10.17 -4.73
C GLN A 92 6.75 9.78 -3.62
N HIS A 93 6.40 8.49 -3.53
CA HIS A 93 5.26 8.05 -2.73
C HIS A 93 5.68 7.34 -1.43
N LEU A 94 6.95 6.90 -1.32
CA LEU A 94 7.46 6.15 -0.16
C LEU A 94 8.58 6.86 0.59
N LYS A 95 9.68 7.21 -0.10
CA LYS A 95 10.88 7.85 0.49
C LYS A 95 10.54 9.06 1.36
N PRO A 96 9.59 9.95 1.00
CA PRO A 96 9.24 11.10 1.83
C PRO A 96 8.66 10.73 3.21
N ILE A 97 8.12 9.52 3.38
CA ILE A 97 7.56 9.06 4.66
C ILE A 97 8.67 8.85 5.69
N ARG A 98 9.85 8.37 5.25
CA ARG A 98 11.06 8.09 6.06
C ARG A 98 10.83 7.07 7.18
N SER A 99 10.09 7.47 8.21
CA SER A 99 9.64 6.68 9.36
C SER A 99 8.25 7.17 9.74
N GLY A 100 7.25 6.32 9.58
CA GLY A 100 5.85 6.69 9.80
C GLY A 100 4.91 5.54 9.50
N TRP A 101 3.78 5.87 8.91
CA TRP A 101 2.73 4.93 8.53
C TRP A 101 2.32 5.14 7.08
N GLY A 102 1.72 4.13 6.50
CA GLY A 102 1.10 4.25 5.20
C GLY A 102 -0.22 3.51 5.18
N LYS A 103 -1.19 4.10 4.48
CA LYS A 103 -2.55 3.60 4.39
C LYS A 103 -2.90 3.39 2.93
N ALA A 104 -3.30 2.17 2.60
CA ALA A 104 -3.94 1.87 1.33
C ALA A 104 -5.44 1.76 1.55
N SER A 105 -6.23 2.29 0.62
CA SER A 105 -7.68 2.12 0.66
C SER A 105 -8.28 1.97 -0.73
N TYR A 106 -9.44 1.34 -0.84
CA TYR A 106 -10.22 1.38 -2.06
C TYR A 106 -11.71 1.59 -1.81
N THR A 107 -12.37 2.12 -2.84
CA THR A 107 -13.83 2.24 -2.92
C THR A 107 -14.36 1.48 -4.13
N ILE A 108 -15.61 1.02 -4.08
CA ILE A 108 -16.28 0.36 -5.22
C ILE A 108 -17.39 1.29 -5.70
N ASN A 109 -17.29 1.76 -6.95
CA ASN A 109 -18.21 2.76 -7.51
C ASN A 109 -18.36 4.01 -6.61
N GLY A 110 -17.29 4.37 -5.88
CA GLY A 110 -17.28 5.49 -4.93
C GLY A 110 -17.98 5.24 -3.59
N ALA A 111 -18.46 4.02 -3.33
CA ALA A 111 -19.13 3.64 -2.10
C ALA A 111 -18.30 2.65 -1.27
N GLY A 112 -18.38 2.80 0.05
CA GLY A 112 -17.63 2.00 1.02
C GLY A 112 -16.13 2.31 0.96
N ILE A 113 -15.49 2.39 2.13
CA ILE A 113 -14.03 2.46 2.22
C ILE A 113 -13.57 1.18 2.88
N ILE A 114 -12.66 0.50 2.21
CA ILE A 114 -11.91 -0.62 2.77
C ILE A 114 -10.48 -0.17 2.80
N ASP A 115 -9.83 -0.34 3.93
CA ASP A 115 -8.45 0.11 4.13
C ASP A 115 -7.62 -0.92 4.88
N ALA A 116 -6.31 -0.75 4.74
CA ALA A 116 -5.30 -1.41 5.55
C ALA A 116 -4.12 -0.44 5.71
N SER A 117 -3.40 -0.59 6.82
CA SER A 117 -2.24 0.23 7.13
C SER A 117 -1.02 -0.63 7.46
N LEU A 118 0.14 -0.07 7.18
CA LEU A 118 1.43 -0.67 7.50
C LEU A 118 2.35 0.38 8.12
N ARG A 119 3.36 -0.07 8.86
CA ARG A 119 4.39 0.80 9.41
C ARG A 119 5.52 0.96 8.39
N VAL A 120 5.95 2.19 8.15
CA VAL A 120 7.00 2.51 7.18
C VAL A 120 8.28 2.87 7.93
N TYR A 121 9.40 2.23 7.57
CA TYR A 121 10.72 2.55 8.12
C TYR A 121 11.80 2.33 7.04
N LEU A 122 12.08 3.37 6.26
CA LEU A 122 12.93 3.34 5.06
C LEU A 122 14.33 3.93 5.30
N ILE A 123 14.72 4.05 6.56
CA ILE A 123 16.01 4.57 6.99
C ILE A 123 16.73 3.51 7.81
N TYR A 124 18.03 3.35 7.60
CA TYR A 124 18.87 2.50 8.43
C TYR A 124 19.24 3.21 9.74
N PRO A 125 19.75 2.48 10.75
CA PRO A 125 20.29 3.10 11.97
C PRO A 125 21.42 4.11 11.70
N SER A 126 22.13 3.99 10.58
CA SER A 126 23.15 4.96 10.13
C SER A 126 22.55 6.30 9.71
N GLY A 127 21.25 6.35 9.41
CA GLY A 127 20.55 7.51 8.85
C GLY A 127 20.38 7.47 7.33
N ASP A 128 21.03 6.52 6.65
CA ASP A 128 20.95 6.37 5.19
C ASP A 128 19.59 5.80 4.77
N PHE A 129 19.10 6.22 3.61
CA PHE A 129 17.92 5.62 3.02
C PHE A 129 18.22 4.27 2.34
N CYS A 130 17.17 3.47 2.09
CA CYS A 130 17.29 2.20 1.39
C CYS A 130 17.96 2.29 0.00
N ASP A 131 17.93 3.44 -0.67
CA ASP A 131 18.58 3.67 -1.96
C ASP A 131 20.03 4.15 -1.87
N GLU A 132 20.49 4.50 -0.68
CA GLU A 132 21.80 5.13 -0.45
C GLU A 132 22.85 4.14 0.07
N VAL A 133 22.42 2.94 0.48
CA VAL A 133 23.34 1.85 0.84
C VAL A 133 23.80 1.15 -0.43
N THR A 134 24.99 1.49 -0.88
CA THR A 134 25.74 0.72 -1.89
C THR A 134 26.64 -0.28 -1.17
N ASP A 135 26.47 -1.57 -1.47
CA ASP A 135 27.44 -2.63 -1.13
C ASP A 135 28.86 -2.31 -1.65
#